data_AF-A0A526YI17-F1
#
_entry.id   AF-A0A526YI17-F1
#
_cell.length_a   1.000
_cell.length_b   1.000
_cell.length_c   1.000
_cell.angle_alpha   90.00
_cell.angle_beta   90.00
_cell.angle_gamma   90.00
#
_symmetry.space_group_name_H-M   'P 1'
#
loop_
_entity.id
_entity.type
_entity.pdbx_description
1 polymer ?
#
loop_
_entity_poly.entity_id
_entity_poly.type
_entity_poly.pdbx_seq_one_letter_code
_entity_poly.pdbx_strand_id
1 'polypeptide(L)'
;DLVFANFVDFDTEFGHRRDVAGYAAALEAFDRRLPEALARLREGDLLILTADHGNDPTWHGTDHTRERIPVIGTGPGFGGDIGLRATFADIGETVAEHLGLARGRHGTSFYSTIGGHA
;
A
#
# COMPACT_ATOMS: atom_id res chain seq x y z
N ASP A 1 -6.12 16.32 -3.35
CA ASP A 1 -5.47 16.26 -2.02
C ASP A 1 -4.90 14.88 -1.78
N LEU A 2 -3.99 14.73 -0.82
CA LEU A 2 -3.40 13.45 -0.42
C LEU A 2 -3.66 13.20 1.06
N VAL A 3 -4.26 12.05 1.38
CA VAL A 3 -4.29 11.51 2.74
C VAL A 3 -3.30 10.35 2.80
N PHE A 4 -2.29 10.47 3.66
CA PHE A 4 -1.31 9.39 3.87
C PHE A 4 -1.37 8.94 5.33
N ALA A 5 -1.74 7.69 5.54
CA ALA A 5 -1.84 7.06 6.85
C ALA A 5 -0.84 5.90 6.96
N ASN A 6 -0.31 5.70 8.16
CA ASN A 6 0.54 4.57 8.52
C ASN A 6 -0.13 3.79 9.66
N PHE A 7 -0.24 2.47 9.50
CA PHE A 7 -0.81 1.55 10.49
C PHE A 7 0.32 0.80 11.16
N VAL A 8 0.85 1.37 12.24
CA VAL A 8 2.16 0.99 12.81
C VAL A 8 2.14 -0.31 13.62
N ASP A 9 0.99 -0.72 14.17
CA ASP A 9 0.89 -1.85 15.11
C ASP A 9 1.44 -3.16 14.53
N PHE A 10 1.31 -3.39 13.21
CA PHE A 10 1.89 -4.54 12.51
C PHE A 10 3.40 -4.69 12.80
N ASP A 11 4.11 -3.57 12.86
CA ASP A 11 5.54 -3.52 13.09
C ASP A 11 5.87 -3.54 14.59
N THR A 12 5.34 -2.57 15.34
CA THR A 12 5.75 -2.31 16.73
C THR A 12 5.20 -3.31 17.73
N GLU A 13 3.95 -3.77 17.53
CA GLU A 13 3.28 -4.65 18.48
C GLU A 13 3.43 -6.14 18.11
N PHE A 14 3.57 -6.46 16.83
CA PHE A 14 3.54 -7.86 16.36
C PHE A 14 4.82 -8.32 15.66
N GLY A 15 5.34 -7.56 14.69
CA GLY A 15 6.54 -7.91 13.92
C GLY A 15 7.79 -8.02 14.78
N HIS A 16 8.19 -6.93 15.45
CA HIS A 16 9.36 -6.92 16.34
C HIS A 16 9.27 -7.89 17.52
N ARG A 17 8.05 -8.24 17.94
CA ARG A 17 7.78 -9.18 19.04
C ARG A 17 7.68 -10.65 18.59
N ARG A 18 7.73 -10.90 17.27
CA ARG A 18 7.58 -12.24 16.67
C ARG A 18 6.27 -12.94 17.11
N ASP A 19 5.20 -12.16 17.21
CA ASP A 19 3.88 -12.65 17.57
C ASP A 19 3.05 -12.96 16.31
N VAL A 20 3.13 -14.20 15.85
CA VAL A 20 2.42 -14.67 14.65
C VAL A 20 0.90 -14.54 14.79
N ALA A 21 0.36 -14.90 15.96
CA ALA A 21 -1.09 -14.91 16.17
C ALA A 21 -1.63 -13.48 16.28
N GLY A 22 -0.91 -12.59 16.96
CA GLY A 22 -1.22 -11.17 17.04
C GLY A 22 -1.16 -10.48 15.68
N TYR A 23 -0.12 -10.76 14.89
CA TYR A 23 0.02 -10.20 13.53
C TYR A 23 -1.17 -10.62 12.65
N ALA A 24 -1.52 -11.91 12.64
CA ALA A 24 -2.65 -12.43 11.87
C ALA A 24 -3.97 -11.77 12.31
N ALA A 25 -4.23 -11.68 13.62
CA ALA A 25 -5.43 -11.05 14.15
C ALA A 25 -5.53 -9.55 13.79
N ALA A 26 -4.39 -8.85 13.76
CA ALA A 26 -4.31 -7.45 13.34
C ALA A 26 -4.63 -7.29 11.85
N LEU A 27 -4.14 -8.20 10.99
CA LEU A 27 -4.45 -8.18 9.54
C LEU A 27 -5.94 -8.39 9.31
N GLU A 28 -6.56 -9.34 9.99
CA GLU A 28 -8.01 -9.57 9.91
C GLU A 28 -8.81 -8.38 10.46
N ALA A 29 -8.33 -7.73 11.52
CA ALA A 29 -8.98 -6.54 12.07
C ALA A 29 -8.92 -5.36 11.12
N PHE A 30 -7.80 -5.17 10.42
CA PHE A 30 -7.66 -4.17 9.37
C PHE A 30 -8.58 -4.48 8.17
N ASP A 31 -8.58 -5.72 7.69
CA ASP A 31 -9.43 -6.15 6.57
C ASP A 31 -10.92 -5.88 6.83
N ARG A 32 -11.42 -6.16 8.04
CA ARG A 32 -12.81 -5.86 8.44
C ARG A 32 -13.19 -4.38 8.33
N ARG A 33 -12.22 -3.45 8.38
CA ARG A 33 -12.47 -2.00 8.23
C ARG A 33 -12.41 -1.53 6.78
N LEU A 34 -11.81 -2.30 5.86
CA LEU A 34 -11.66 -1.90 4.45
C LEU A 34 -13.00 -1.59 3.76
N PRO A 35 -14.09 -2.37 3.94
CA PRO A 35 -15.38 -2.04 3.33
C PRO A 35 -15.90 -0.64 3.68
N GLU A 36 -15.65 -0.15 4.90
CA GLU A 36 -16.05 1.20 5.32
C GLU A 36 -15.27 2.29 4.57
N ALA A 37 -13.99 2.05 4.30
CA ALA A 37 -13.15 2.99 3.55
C ALA A 37 -13.53 2.98 2.06
N LEU A 38 -13.71 1.79 1.47
CA LEU A 38 -14.07 1.62 0.07
C LEU A 38 -15.44 2.27 -0.25
N ALA A 39 -16.42 2.13 0.64
CA ALA A 39 -17.74 2.73 0.47
C ALA A 39 -17.74 4.27 0.47
N ARG A 40 -16.64 4.91 0.88
CA ARG A 40 -16.50 6.38 0.92
C ARG A 40 -15.77 6.95 -0.29
N LEU A 41 -15.17 6.12 -1.13
CA LEU A 41 -14.48 6.56 -2.34
C LEU A 41 -15.47 7.21 -3.31
N ARG A 42 -15.07 8.34 -3.88
CA ARG A 42 -15.83 9.10 -4.89
C ARG A 42 -15.19 8.94 -6.25
N GLU A 43 -15.90 9.38 -7.29
CA GLU A 43 -15.34 9.45 -8.64
C GLU A 43 -14.03 10.24 -8.65
N GLY A 44 -12.99 9.65 -9.21
CA GLY A 44 -11.63 10.22 -9.25
C GLY A 44 -10.77 9.96 -8.01
N ASP A 45 -11.31 9.38 -6.93
CA ASP A 45 -10.51 8.97 -5.78
C ASP A 45 -9.71 7.69 -6.11
N LEU A 46 -8.46 7.65 -5.64
CA LEU A 46 -7.56 6.50 -5.76
C LEU A 46 -7.11 6.06 -4.37
N LEU A 47 -7.39 4.81 -4.01
CA LEU A 47 -6.86 4.16 -2.82
C LEU A 47 -5.69 3.25 -3.21
N ILE A 48 -4.54 3.42 -2.55
CA ILE A 48 -3.39 2.51 -2.64
C ILE A 48 -3.05 2.04 -1.23
N LEU A 49 -2.94 0.72 -1.06
CA LEU A 49 -2.44 0.05 0.13
C LEU A 49 -1.07 -0.55 -0.18
N THR A 50 -0.13 -0.33 0.73
CA THR A 50 1.25 -0.80 0.56
C THR A 50 1.95 -0.96 1.90
N ALA A 51 3.18 -1.45 1.88
CA ALA A 51 4.07 -1.51 3.04
C ALA A 51 5.40 -0.82 2.70
N ASP A 52 6.30 -0.68 3.66
CA ASP A 52 7.61 -0.05 3.49
C ASP A 52 8.77 -1.04 3.71
N HIS A 53 8.52 -2.18 4.33
CA HIS A 53 9.43 -3.31 4.45
C HIS A 53 8.67 -4.58 4.87
N GLY A 54 9.41 -5.68 5.09
CA GLY A 54 8.91 -6.84 5.81
C GLY A 54 9.26 -6.77 7.30
N ASN A 55 8.49 -7.48 8.12
CA ASN A 55 8.84 -7.79 9.50
C ASN A 55 8.26 -9.15 9.89
N ASP A 56 8.77 -10.22 9.25
CA ASP A 56 8.26 -11.59 9.37
C ASP A 56 8.23 -12.05 10.85
N PRO A 57 7.04 -12.32 11.44
CA PRO A 57 6.92 -12.71 12.84
C PRO A 57 7.46 -14.13 13.12
N THR A 58 7.85 -14.90 12.11
CA THR A 58 8.53 -16.20 12.26
C THR A 58 10.05 -16.10 12.14
N TRP A 59 10.58 -14.92 11.77
CA TRP A 59 12.00 -14.70 11.61
C TRP A 59 12.75 -14.68 12.95
N HIS A 60 14.04 -14.99 12.92
CA HIS A 60 14.89 -14.94 14.10
C HIS A 60 15.31 -13.50 14.44
N GLY A 61 15.71 -13.27 15.69
CA GLY A 61 16.04 -11.92 16.17
C GLY A 61 14.82 -11.00 16.15
N THR A 62 15.05 -9.69 16.16
CA THR A 62 13.97 -8.68 16.32
C THR A 62 14.00 -7.58 15.27
N ASP A 63 14.87 -7.65 14.25
CA ASP A 63 14.97 -6.60 13.22
C ASP A 63 14.06 -6.88 12.01
N HIS A 64 13.88 -5.89 11.15
CA HIS A 64 13.09 -5.99 9.92
C HIS A 64 13.67 -7.02 8.93
N THR A 65 12.82 -7.47 8.01
CA THR A 65 13.18 -8.38 6.91
C THR A 65 13.13 -7.65 5.57
N ARG A 66 14.10 -7.98 4.69
CA ARG A 66 14.18 -7.38 3.35
C ARG A 66 13.26 -8.10 2.39
N GLU A 67 12.02 -7.65 2.32
CA GLU A 67 10.96 -8.26 1.51
C GLU A 67 10.42 -7.35 0.41
N ARG A 68 9.73 -7.96 -0.56
CA ARG A 68 8.90 -7.21 -1.51
C ARG A 68 7.61 -6.81 -0.79
N ILE A 69 7.16 -5.59 -1.02
CA ILE A 69 5.90 -5.07 -0.48
C ILE A 69 4.75 -5.34 -1.45
N PRO A 70 3.50 -5.51 -0.98
CA PRO A 70 2.34 -5.45 -1.85
C PRO A 70 2.10 -4.01 -2.32
N VAL A 71 1.60 -3.85 -3.54
CA VAL A 71 1.00 -2.60 -4.02
C VAL A 71 -0.34 -2.98 -4.61
N ILE A 72 -1.39 -2.74 -3.85
CA ILE A 72 -2.77 -3.06 -4.23
C ILE A 72 -3.64 -1.83 -4.04
N GLY A 73 -4.65 -1.66 -4.86
CA GLY A 73 -5.45 -0.45 -4.83
C GLY A 73 -6.67 -0.53 -5.72
N THR A 74 -7.57 0.43 -5.54
CA THR A 74 -8.78 0.57 -6.33
C THR A 74 -9.31 2.00 -6.25
N GLY A 75 -10.25 2.32 -7.12
CA GLY A 75 -11.02 3.55 -7.13
C GLY A 75 -12.08 3.45 -8.23
N PRO A 76 -13.15 4.25 -8.18
CA PRO A 76 -14.10 4.31 -9.29
C PRO A 76 -13.37 4.65 -10.60
N GLY A 77 -13.51 3.77 -11.61
CA GLY A 77 -12.84 3.91 -12.92
C GLY A 77 -11.35 3.48 -12.96
N PHE A 78 -10.82 2.93 -11.87
CA PHE A 78 -9.45 2.42 -11.79
C PHE A 78 -9.41 0.91 -11.60
N GLY A 79 -8.55 0.25 -12.36
CA GLY A 79 -8.31 -1.19 -12.25
C GLY A 79 -7.19 -1.63 -13.19
N GLY A 80 -6.66 -2.83 -13.00
CA GLY A 80 -5.62 -3.39 -13.88
C GLY A 80 -4.45 -4.00 -13.12
N ASP A 81 -3.60 -4.69 -13.86
CA ASP A 81 -2.35 -5.27 -13.34
C ASP A 81 -1.18 -4.32 -13.60
N ILE A 82 -0.51 -3.91 -12.52
CA ILE A 82 0.64 -2.99 -12.56
C ILE A 82 1.99 -3.71 -12.68
N GLY A 83 1.98 -5.04 -12.60
CA GLY A 83 3.15 -5.90 -12.60
C GLY A 83 4.09 -5.65 -11.41
N LEU A 84 5.31 -6.18 -11.52
CA LEU A 84 6.35 -5.93 -10.52
C LEU A 84 6.91 -4.52 -10.67
N ARG A 85 6.96 -3.78 -9.56
CA ARG A 85 7.57 -2.43 -9.50
C ARG A 85 9.04 -2.51 -9.15
N ALA A 86 9.85 -1.68 -9.81
CA ALA A 86 11.30 -1.66 -9.60
C ALA A 86 11.72 -0.90 -8.34
N THR A 87 10.88 0.03 -7.88
CA THR A 87 11.14 0.90 -6.73
C THR A 87 9.83 1.38 -6.10
N PHE A 88 9.85 1.67 -4.80
CA PHE A 88 8.71 2.28 -4.11
C PHE A 88 8.38 3.67 -4.65
N ALA A 89 9.37 4.34 -5.26
CA ALA A 89 9.18 5.64 -5.88
C ALA A 89 8.13 5.62 -7.01
N ASP A 90 7.84 4.45 -7.60
CA ASP A 90 6.76 4.30 -8.59
C ASP A 90 5.37 4.64 -8.02
N ILE A 91 5.15 4.39 -6.72
CA ILE A 91 3.92 4.79 -6.02
C ILE A 91 3.85 6.32 -5.95
N GLY A 92 4.95 6.97 -5.56
CA GLY A 92 5.05 8.42 -5.48
C GLY A 92 4.84 9.11 -6.84
N GLU A 93 5.45 8.59 -7.91
CA GLU A 93 5.26 9.12 -9.26
C GLU A 93 3.81 8.94 -9.74
N THR A 94 3.15 7.83 -9.38
CA THR A 94 1.73 7.59 -9.71
C THR A 94 0.82 8.58 -8.98
N VAL A 95 1.06 8.82 -7.69
CA VAL A 95 0.32 9.82 -6.91
C VAL A 95 0.57 11.24 -7.44
N ALA A 96 1.80 11.56 -7.85
CA ALA A 96 2.12 12.86 -8.45
C ALA A 96 1.36 13.07 -9.77
N GLU A 97 1.33 12.06 -10.64
CA GLU A 97 0.58 12.12 -11.90
C GLU A 97 -0.93 12.27 -11.68
N HIS A 98 -1.51 11.50 -10.75
CA HIS A 98 -2.94 11.60 -10.38
C HIS A 98 -3.31 13.00 -9.88
N LEU A 99 -2.43 13.64 -9.11
CA LEU A 99 -2.65 14.98 -8.55
C LEU A 99 -2.25 16.12 -9.52
N GLY A 100 -1.79 15.80 -10.73
CA GLY A 100 -1.35 16.81 -11.71
C GLY A 100 -0.07 17.55 -11.30
N LEU A 101 0.78 16.94 -10.48
CA LEU A 101 2.05 17.49 -10.02
C LEU A 101 3.18 17.17 -11.00
N ALA A 102 4.27 17.94 -10.93
CA ALA A 102 5.45 17.67 -11.73
C ALA A 102 6.11 16.34 -11.32
N ARG A 103 6.63 15.60 -12.31
CA ARG A 103 7.37 14.36 -12.08
C ARG A 103 8.61 14.60 -11.22
N GLY A 104 8.89 13.64 -10.34
CA GLY A 104 10.08 13.59 -9.53
C GLY A 104 11.27 13.00 -10.29
N ARG A 105 12.33 12.69 -9.52
CA ARG A 105 13.62 12.21 -10.06
C ARG A 105 13.72 10.69 -10.11
N HIS A 106 12.83 9.98 -9.42
CA HIS A 106 12.96 8.55 -9.16
C HIS A 106 11.62 7.85 -9.41
N GLY A 107 11.68 6.67 -10.00
CA GLY A 107 10.51 5.86 -10.29
C GLY A 107 9.85 6.22 -11.63
N THR A 108 8.86 5.40 -11.96
CA THR A 108 8.04 5.49 -13.16
C THR A 108 6.59 5.29 -12.74
N SER A 109 5.76 6.30 -12.99
CA SER A 109 4.32 6.21 -12.76
C SER A 109 3.70 5.03 -13.53
N PHE A 110 2.70 4.39 -12.91
CA PHE A 110 1.83 3.40 -13.53
C PHE A 110 0.39 3.90 -13.66
N TYR A 111 0.15 5.21 -13.51
CA TYR A 111 -1.19 5.80 -13.53
C TYR A 111 -1.94 5.49 -14.84
N SER A 112 -1.27 5.61 -15.98
CA SER A 112 -1.85 5.28 -17.29
C SER A 112 -2.16 3.80 -17.48
N THR A 113 -1.55 2.91 -16.71
CA THR A 113 -1.85 1.46 -16.71
C THR A 113 -3.14 1.15 -15.97
N ILE A 114 -3.53 1.97 -14.99
CA ILE A 114 -4.71 1.74 -14.16
C ILE A 114 -5.90 2.64 -14.52
N GLY A 115 -5.69 3.71 -15.29
CA GLY A 115 -6.73 4.61 -15.75
C GLY A 115 -7.40 4.12 -17.04
N GLY A 116 -8.74 4.10 -17.08
CA GLY A 116 -9.51 3.75 -18.28
C GLY A 116 -10.04 2.32 -18.34
N HIS A 117 -9.86 1.55 -17.26
CA HIS A 117 -10.53 0.27 -17.04
C HIS A 117 -11.88 0.52 -16.34
N ALA A 118 -12.83 1.09 -17.08
CA ALA A 118 -14.24 1.23 -16.71
C ALA A 118 -15.10 0.21 -17.46
#